data_AF-A0A5C7WJQ6-F1
#
_entry.id   AF-A0A5C7WJQ6-F1
#
_cell.length_a   1.000
_cell.length_b   1.000
_cell.length_c   1.000
_cell.angle_alpha   90.00
_cell.angle_beta   90.00
_cell.angle_gamma   90.00
#
_symmetry.space_group_name_H-M   'P 1'
#
loop_
_entity.id
_entity.type
_entity.pdbx_description
1 polymer ?
#
loop_
_entity_poly.entity_id
_entity_poly.type
_entity_poly.pdbx_seq_one_letter_code
_entity_poly.pdbx_strand_id
1 'polypeptide(L)'
;MYHAISNTKIFVLVYLILLVPTYLGLADSGVIGTGAIVYILSMAGIFAICLIRGEMIAKKWLVLIPLVGFVLDLMPAFSTISFTAYLYHLLALILGVACPITATLNSRYEVT
;
A
#
# COMPACT_ATOMS: atom_id res chain seq x y z
N MET A 1 1.41 7.89 18.17
CA MET A 1 1.05 6.54 17.65
C MET A 1 1.75 6.17 16.32
N TYR A 2 2.79 6.90 15.89
CA TYR A 2 3.53 6.71 14.62
C TYR A 2 4.80 5.84 14.75
N HIS A 3 5.10 5.35 15.96
CA HIS A 3 6.38 4.70 16.25
C HIS A 3 6.47 3.25 15.73
N ALA A 4 5.34 2.55 15.61
CA ALA A 4 5.32 1.17 15.13
C ALA A 4 5.60 1.05 13.63
N ILE A 5 5.08 1.99 12.81
CA ILE A 5 5.24 1.99 11.34
C ILE A 5 6.61 2.54 10.90
N SER A 6 7.36 3.15 11.82
CA SER A 6 8.79 3.43 11.64
C SER A 6 9.60 2.17 11.38
N ASN A 7 9.26 1.08 12.07
CA ASN A 7 9.97 -0.18 11.88
C ASN A 7 9.57 -0.82 10.55
N THR A 8 10.52 -0.87 9.62
CA THR A 8 10.35 -1.47 8.30
C THR A 8 9.81 -2.90 8.37
N LYS A 9 10.17 -3.68 9.42
CA LYS A 9 9.66 -5.05 9.60
C LYS A 9 8.15 -5.08 9.89
N ILE A 10 7.66 -4.12 10.68
CA ILE A 10 6.23 -4.00 11.03
C ILE A 10 5.45 -3.53 9.80
N PHE A 11 6.00 -2.57 9.04
CA PHE A 11 5.40 -2.16 7.77
C PHE A 11 5.21 -3.35 6.82
N VAL A 12 6.24 -4.18 6.63
CA VAL A 12 6.16 -5.37 5.77
C VAL A 12 5.13 -6.37 6.30
N LEU A 13 5.12 -6.66 7.60
CA LEU A 13 4.17 -7.61 8.19
C LEU A 13 2.72 -7.17 8.02
N VAL A 14 2.43 -5.91 8.34
CA VAL A 14 1.07 -5.34 8.20
C VAL A 14 0.65 -5.31 6.73
N TYR A 15 1.57 -4.94 5.83
CA TYR A 15 1.30 -4.94 4.39
C TYR A 15 0.94 -6.34 3.90
N LEU A 16 1.72 -7.37 4.28
CA LEU A 16 1.46 -8.76 3.88
C LEU A 16 0.13 -9.27 4.45
N ILE A 17 -0.20 -8.96 5.71
CA ILE A 17 -1.47 -9.37 6.31
C ILE A 17 -2.64 -8.74 5.55
N LEU A 18 -2.55 -7.46 5.18
CA LEU A 18 -3.58 -6.78 4.40
C LEU A 18 -3.63 -7.25 2.93
N LEU A 19 -2.55 -7.80 2.41
CA LEU A 19 -2.48 -8.33 1.05
C LEU A 19 -3.11 -9.74 0.94
N VAL A 20 -3.12 -10.54 2.02
CA VAL A 20 -3.70 -11.89 1.99
C VAL A 20 -5.19 -11.90 1.57
N PRO A 21 -6.07 -11.05 2.12
CA PRO A 21 -7.47 -11.00 1.68
C PRO A 21 -7.64 -10.55 0.23
N THR A 22 -6.68 -9.81 -0.33
CA THR A 22 -6.72 -9.42 -1.75
C THR A 22 -6.35 -10.58 -2.67
N TYR A 23 -5.57 -11.56 -2.21
CA TYR A 23 -5.23 -12.77 -2.96
C TYR A 23 -6.28 -13.87 -2.92
N LEU A 24 -7.05 -13.95 -1.84
CA LEU A 24 -8.05 -15.01 -1.65
C LEU A 24 -9.30 -14.84 -2.55
N GLY A 25 -9.27 -13.91 -3.50
CA GLY A 25 -10.35 -13.73 -4.47
C GLY A 25 -11.69 -13.36 -3.82
N LEU A 26 -11.67 -12.79 -2.61
CA LEU A 26 -12.89 -12.41 -1.89
C LEU A 26 -13.73 -11.36 -2.65
N ALA A 27 -13.13 -10.67 -3.61
CA ALA A 27 -13.85 -9.90 -4.62
C ALA A 27 -14.09 -10.78 -5.85
N ASP A 28 -15.17 -11.58 -5.82
CA ASP A 28 -15.70 -12.15 -7.06
C ASP A 28 -16.08 -10.98 -7.98
N SER A 29 -15.58 -11.03 -9.21
CA SER A 29 -15.73 -9.99 -10.22
C SER A 29 -17.17 -9.49 -10.34
N GLY A 30 -17.45 -8.32 -9.75
CA GLY A 30 -18.73 -7.60 -9.92
C GLY A 30 -19.85 -7.96 -8.95
N VAL A 31 -19.64 -8.82 -7.95
CA VAL A 31 -20.68 -9.15 -6.95
C VAL A 31 -20.30 -8.56 -5.59
N ILE A 32 -21.11 -7.62 -5.10
CA ILE A 32 -20.95 -7.03 -3.75
C ILE A 32 -21.42 -8.07 -2.72
N GLY A 33 -20.54 -9.01 -2.39
CA GLY A 33 -20.71 -9.96 -1.27
C GLY A 33 -19.89 -9.55 -0.05
N THR A 34 -20.02 -10.30 1.04
CA THR A 34 -19.24 -10.09 2.29
C THR A 34 -17.73 -10.07 2.03
N GLY A 35 -17.25 -10.80 1.02
CA GLY A 35 -15.85 -10.78 0.61
C GLY A 35 -15.39 -9.46 -0.02
N ALA A 36 -16.27 -8.75 -0.75
CA ALA A 36 -15.95 -7.45 -1.32
C ALA A 36 -15.71 -6.39 -0.23
N ILE A 37 -16.42 -6.48 0.90
CA ILE A 37 -16.22 -5.58 2.06
C ILE A 37 -14.82 -5.79 2.65
N VAL A 38 -14.41 -7.06 2.85
CA VAL A 38 -13.09 -7.40 3.37
C VAL A 38 -11.99 -6.94 2.40
N TYR A 39 -12.21 -7.10 1.10
CA TYR A 39 -11.30 -6.62 0.06
C TYR A 39 -11.12 -5.10 0.11
N ILE A 40 -12.22 -4.33 0.14
CA ILE A 40 -12.19 -2.86 0.19
C ILE A 40 -11.51 -2.37 1.48
N LEU A 41 -11.82 -2.98 2.63
CA LEU A 41 -11.15 -2.67 3.90
C LEU A 41 -9.65 -2.95 3.85
N SER A 42 -9.26 -4.05 3.22
CA SER A 42 -7.85 -4.43 3.07
C SER A 42 -7.10 -3.44 2.17
N MET A 43 -7.70 -3.05 1.03
CA MET A 43 -7.14 -2.03 0.13
C MET A 43 -7.05 -0.65 0.79
N ALA A 44 -8.08 -0.24 1.52
CA ALA A 44 -8.05 0.99 2.31
C ALA A 44 -6.93 0.96 3.36
N GLY A 45 -6.71 -0.19 4.01
CA GLY A 45 -5.58 -0.42 4.91
C GLY A 45 -4.23 -0.26 4.21
N ILE A 46 -4.06 -0.87 3.03
CA ILE A 46 -2.84 -0.75 2.21
C ILE A 46 -2.57 0.71 1.84
N PHE A 47 -3.60 1.46 1.46
CA PHE A 47 -3.45 2.89 1.17
C PHE A 47 -3.04 3.69 2.41
N ALA A 48 -3.68 3.43 3.55
CA ALA A 48 -3.35 4.12 4.81
C ALA A 48 -1.88 3.88 5.22
N ILE A 49 -1.40 2.64 5.18
CA ILE A 49 0.01 2.35 5.54
C ILE A 49 0.99 2.94 4.53
N CYS A 50 0.66 2.96 3.23
CA CYS A 50 1.49 3.59 2.20
C CYS A 50 1.52 5.11 2.33
N LEU A 51 0.42 5.76 2.73
CA LEU A 51 0.40 7.19 3.03
C LEU A 51 1.29 7.50 4.24
N ILE A 52 1.10 6.78 5.34
CA ILE A 52 1.90 6.97 6.57
C ILE A 52 3.38 6.76 6.27
N ARG A 53 3.73 5.66 5.58
CA ARG A 53 5.12 5.39 5.21
C ARG A 53 5.65 6.43 4.23
N GLY A 54 4.85 6.85 3.26
CA GLY A 54 5.16 7.89 2.27
C GLY A 54 5.51 9.24 2.91
N GLU A 55 4.77 9.66 3.93
CA GLU A 55 5.11 10.85 4.73
C GLU A 55 6.48 10.69 5.42
N MET A 56 6.76 9.52 5.98
CA MET A 56 8.02 9.23 6.70
C MET A 56 9.26 9.20 5.79
N ILE A 57 9.10 8.82 4.52
CA ILE A 57 10.19 8.80 3.53
C ILE A 57 10.20 10.03 2.62
N ALA A 58 9.34 11.03 2.89
CA ALA A 58 9.12 12.19 2.02
C ALA A 58 8.73 11.83 0.56
N LYS A 59 8.09 10.69 0.36
CA LYS A 59 7.56 10.21 -0.93
C LYS A 59 6.07 9.93 -0.80
N LYS A 60 5.27 11.00 -0.70
CA LYS A 60 3.79 10.91 -0.65
C LYS A 60 3.18 10.17 -1.86
N TRP A 61 3.90 10.16 -2.99
CA TRP A 61 3.54 9.44 -4.21
C TRP A 61 3.55 7.91 -4.05
N LEU A 62 4.06 7.34 -2.95
CA LEU A 62 4.10 5.88 -2.72
C LEU A 62 2.69 5.24 -2.77
N VAL A 63 1.66 5.95 -2.32
CA VAL A 63 0.26 5.47 -2.34
C VAL A 63 -0.30 5.29 -3.75
N LEU A 64 0.27 5.98 -4.75
CA LEU A 64 -0.25 5.93 -6.12
C LEU A 64 0.04 4.59 -6.78
N ILE A 65 1.09 3.89 -6.33
CA ILE A 65 1.48 2.59 -6.87
C ILE A 65 0.40 1.52 -6.57
N PRO A 66 0.00 1.27 -5.30
CA PRO A 66 -1.10 0.35 -5.02
C PRO A 66 -2.44 0.89 -5.54
N LEU A 67 -2.62 2.22 -5.68
CA LEU A 67 -3.83 2.79 -6.28
C LEU A 67 -3.98 2.37 -7.75
N VAL A 68 -2.90 2.41 -8.53
CA VAL A 68 -2.92 1.93 -9.92
C VAL A 68 -3.23 0.44 -9.97
N GLY A 69 -2.63 -0.37 -9.08
CA GLY A 69 -2.94 -1.79 -8.96
C GLY A 69 -4.44 -2.03 -8.70
N PHE A 70 -5.02 -1.29 -7.76
CA PHE A 70 -6.45 -1.37 -7.44
C PHE A 70 -7.36 -1.00 -8.62
N VAL A 71 -7.03 0.05 -9.37
CA VAL A 71 -7.81 0.45 -10.56
C VAL A 71 -7.74 -0.64 -11.65
N LEU A 72 -6.59 -1.28 -11.82
CA LEU A 72 -6.43 -2.38 -12.77
C LEU A 72 -7.23 -3.63 -12.35
N ASP A 73 -7.29 -3.94 -11.06
CA ASP A 73 -8.14 -5.02 -10.53
C ASP A 73 -9.64 -4.76 -10.73
N LEU A 74 -10.05 -3.49 -10.71
CA LEU A 74 -11.43 -3.07 -11.00
C LEU A 74 -11.79 -3.11 -12.49
N MET A 75 -10.82 -3.09 -13.39
CA MET A 75 -11.07 -3.16 -14.83
C MET A 75 -11.24 -4.62 -15.28
N PRO A 76 -12.42 -5.04 -15.80
CA PRO A 76 -12.67 -6.42 -16.22
C PRO A 76 -11.74 -6.89 -17.35
N ALA A 77 -11.22 -5.97 -18.16
CA ALA A 77 -10.30 -6.27 -19.24
C ALA A 77 -8.89 -6.65 -18.76
N PHE A 78 -8.52 -6.23 -17.54
CA PHE A 78 -7.20 -6.49 -16.94
C PHE A 78 -7.28 -7.45 -15.75
N SER A 79 -8.47 -7.71 -15.20
CA SER A 79 -8.67 -8.67 -14.09
C SER A 79 -8.30 -10.11 -14.45
N THR A 80 -8.35 -10.47 -15.75
CA THR A 80 -7.87 -11.76 -16.27
C THR A 80 -6.34 -11.88 -16.26
N ILE A 81 -5.62 -10.75 -16.17
CA ILE A 81 -4.17 -10.67 -16.02
C ILE A 81 -3.87 -10.14 -14.60
N SER A 82 -4.40 -10.83 -13.59
CA SER A 82 -4.29 -10.45 -12.18
C SER A 82 -2.85 -10.28 -11.71
N PHE A 83 -1.87 -10.87 -12.42
CA PHE A 83 -0.44 -10.70 -12.17
C PHE A 83 0.02 -9.23 -12.19
N THR A 84 -0.62 -8.39 -13.00
CA THR A 84 -0.21 -7.00 -13.19
C THR A 84 -0.41 -6.18 -11.92
N ALA A 85 -1.58 -6.29 -11.26
CA ALA A 85 -1.85 -5.61 -10.00
C ALA A 85 -0.89 -6.06 -8.88
N TYR A 86 -0.51 -7.33 -8.86
CA TYR A 86 0.46 -7.85 -7.89
C TYR A 86 1.86 -7.24 -8.05
N LEU A 87 2.30 -6.99 -9.28
CA LEU A 87 3.57 -6.30 -9.51
C LEU A 87 3.56 -4.89 -8.92
N TYR A 88 2.43 -4.17 -8.98
CA TYR A 88 2.28 -2.87 -8.34
C TYR A 88 2.34 -2.96 -6.82
N HIS A 89 1.69 -3.95 -6.20
CA HIS A 89 1.80 -4.15 -4.76
C HIS A 89 3.23 -4.52 -4.32
N LEU A 90 3.92 -5.36 -5.08
CA LEU A 90 5.31 -5.73 -4.81
C LEU A 90 6.23 -4.51 -4.96
N LEU A 91 6.03 -3.70 -6.00
CA LEU A 91 6.80 -2.48 -6.22
C LEU A 91 6.60 -1.48 -5.08
N ALA A 92 5.36 -1.29 -4.62
CA ALA A 92 5.05 -0.42 -3.48
C ALA A 92 5.74 -0.91 -2.19
N LEU A 93 5.74 -2.22 -1.94
CA LEU A 93 6.43 -2.83 -0.81
C LEU A 93 7.94 -2.61 -0.89
N ILE A 94 8.56 -2.91 -2.04
CA ILE A 94 10.00 -2.76 -2.24
C ILE A 94 10.41 -1.30 -2.05
N LEU A 95 9.69 -0.34 -2.63
CA LEU A 95 10.00 1.08 -2.48
C LEU A 95 9.80 1.57 -1.04
N GLY A 96 8.76 1.10 -0.35
CA GLY A 96 8.52 1.44 1.06
C GLY A 96 9.60 0.89 2.02
N VAL A 97 10.27 -0.19 1.63
CA VAL A 97 11.37 -0.84 2.37
C VAL A 97 12.73 -0.24 2.01
N ALA A 98 12.99 -0.03 0.72
CA ALA A 98 14.29 0.41 0.20
C ALA A 98 14.57 1.90 0.48
N CYS A 99 13.53 2.73 0.58
CA CYS A 99 13.72 4.13 0.93
C CYS A 99 13.98 4.30 2.44
N PRO A 100 15.11 4.89 2.85
CA PRO A 100 15.34 5.25 4.24
C PRO A 100 14.36 6.34 4.68
N ILE A 101 13.96 6.27 5.96
CA ILE A 101 13.13 7.30 6.59
C ILE A 101 13.92 8.60 6.55
N THR A 102 13.49 9.52 5.68
CA THR A 102 14.01 10.88 5.65
C THR A 102 13.19 11.64 6.67
N ALA A 103 13.50 11.43 7.95
CA ALA A 103 13.00 12.32 8.99
C ALA A 103 13.51 13.72 8.62
N THR A 104 12.59 14.57 8.22
CA THR A 104 12.77 15.94 7.74
C THR A 104 14.02 16.60 8.36
N LEU A 105 15.13 16.58 7.63
CA LEU A 105 16.34 17.37 7.91
C LEU A 105 16.10 18.87 7.64
N ASN A 106 14.90 19.38 7.94
CA ASN A 106 14.51 20.77 7.68
C ASN A 106 14.21 21.59 8.95
N SER A 107 14.57 21.10 10.14
CA SER A 107 14.55 21.93 11.36
C SER A 107 15.94 22.38 11.81
N ARG A 108 17.00 22.07 11.05
CA ARG A 108 18.39 22.36 11.44
C ARG A 108 19.04 23.53 10.68
N TYR A 109 18.25 24.37 10.01
CA TYR A 109 18.73 25.56 9.28
C TYR A 109 17.97 26.86 9.60
N GLU A 110 17.17 26.92 10.68
CA GLU A 110 16.66 28.18 11.24
C GLU A 110 17.44 28.55 12.51
N VAL A 111 18.76 28.64 12.42
CA VAL A 111 19.57 29.46 13.33
C VAL A 111 20.76 29.98 12.54
N THR A 112 20.62 31.14 11.91
CA THR A 112 21.64 32.21 11.85
C THR A 112 21.06 33.44 11.18
#